data_AF-A0A3R8Z4A2-F1
#
_entry.id   AF-A0A3R8Z4A2-F1
#
_cell.length_a   1.000
_cell.length_b   1.000
_cell.length_c   1.000
_cell.angle_alpha   90.00
_cell.angle_beta   90.00
_cell.angle_gamma   90.00
#
_symmetry.space_group_name_H-M   'P 1'
#
loop_
_entity.id
_entity.type
_entity.pdbx_description
1 polymer ?
#
loop_
_entity_poly.entity_id
_entity_poly.type
_entity_poly.pdbx_seq_one_letter_code
_entity_poly.pdbx_strand_id
1 'polypeptide(L)' 'MPLTLKSLQINDSGFQAVVHYRSQDHFGLDGSDILNAKFSSFRLFHIWFVLQRCNKFGFKPFMTNMEATVKIAGGRDE' A
#
# COMPACT_ATOMS: atom_id res chain seq x y z
N MET A 1 -6.82 -2.51 -5.67
CA MET A 1 -5.70 -3.39 -5.29
C MET A 1 -5.92 -4.76 -5.90
N PRO A 2 -5.25 -5.13 -7.02
CA PRO A 2 -5.46 -6.42 -7.65
C PRO A 2 -4.68 -7.53 -6.94
N LEU A 3 -5.36 -8.65 -6.71
CA LEU A 3 -4.79 -9.92 -6.31
C LEU A 3 -4.86 -10.87 -7.50
N THR A 4 -3.77 -11.57 -7.82
CA THR A 4 -3.71 -12.50 -8.95
C THR A 4 -3.14 -13.83 -8.51
N LEU A 5 -3.88 -14.91 -8.74
CA LEU A 5 -3.36 -16.27 -8.61
C LEU A 5 -2.43 -16.56 -9.80
N LYS A 6 -1.14 -16.76 -9.55
CA LYS A 6 -0.14 -17.07 -10.57
C LYS A 6 -0.08 -18.56 -10.89
N SER A 7 -0.25 -19.40 -9.88
CA SER A 7 -0.34 -20.85 -10.04
C SER A 7 -1.08 -21.49 -8.88
N LEU A 8 -1.70 -22.63 -9.13
CA LEU A 8 -2.34 -23.47 -8.12
C LEU A 8 -2.06 -24.93 -8.46
N GLN A 9 -1.53 -25.65 -7.48
CA GLN A 9 -1.34 -27.10 -7.52
C GLN A 9 -2.15 -27.69 -6.37
N ILE A 10 -2.95 -28.69 -6.68
CA ILE A 10 -3.78 -29.42 -5.71
C ILE A 10 -3.41 -30.90 -5.84
N ASN A 11 -3.22 -31.54 -4.71
CA ASN A 11 -2.99 -32.98 -4.62
C ASN A 11 -3.75 -33.54 -3.40
N ASP A 12 -3.63 -34.86 -3.19
CA ASP A 12 -4.35 -35.53 -2.10
C ASP A 12 -3.94 -35.05 -0.70
N SER A 13 -2.72 -34.52 -0.53
CA SER A 13 -2.20 -34.03 0.75
C SER A 13 -2.47 -32.55 1.01
N GLY A 14 -2.98 -31.78 0.04
CA GLY A 14 -3.30 -30.37 0.21
C GLY A 14 -3.14 -29.53 -1.06
N PHE A 15 -2.81 -28.26 -0.88
CA PHE A 15 -2.60 -27.34 -1.99
C PHE A 15 -1.35 -26.48 -1.82
N GLN A 16 -0.83 -26.01 -2.96
CA GLN A 16 0.15 -24.93 -3.04
C GLN A 16 -0.30 -23.91 -4.08
N ALA A 17 -0.28 -22.64 -3.71
CA ALA A 17 -0.59 -21.55 -4.60
C ALA A 17 0.48 -20.46 -4.56
N VAL A 18 0.69 -19.82 -5.70
CA VAL A 18 1.51 -18.61 -5.81
C VAL A 18 0.55 -17.47 -6.07
N VAL A 19 0.54 -16.49 -5.17
CA VAL A 19 -0.33 -15.32 -5.27
C VAL A 19 0.53 -14.09 -5.45
N HIS A 20 0.17 -13.25 -6.41
CA HIS A 20 0.80 -11.95 -6.65
C HIS A 20 -0.18 -10.85 -6.25
N TYR A 21 0.25 -9.99 -5.34
CA TYR A 21 -0.52 -8.87 -4.84
C TYR A 21 0.12 -7.56 -5.29
N ARG A 22 -0.69 -6.61 -5.71
CA ARG A 22 -0.26 -5.22 -5.98
C ARG A 22 -1.09 -4.25 -5.16
N SER A 23 -0.39 -3.33 -4.52
CA SER A 23 -0.95 -2.17 -3.85
C SER A 23 -0.37 -0.89 -4.44
N GLN A 24 -1.20 0.15 -4.45
CA GLN A 24 -0.76 1.49 -4.73
C GLN A 24 -1.27 2.36 -3.61
N ASP A 25 -0.36 3.09 -2.98
CA ASP A 25 -0.68 4.08 -1.96
C ASP A 25 -0.40 5.48 -2.50
N HIS A 26 -1.26 6.42 -2.13
CA HIS A 26 -1.16 7.81 -2.53
C HIS A 26 -0.81 8.65 -1.31
N PHE A 27 0.41 9.18 -1.29
CA PHE A 27 0.90 10.01 -0.21
C PHE A 27 0.62 11.50 -0.50
N GLY A 28 -0.64 11.87 -0.30
CA GLY A 28 -1.13 13.24 -0.36
C GLY A 28 -1.76 13.65 0.97
N LEU A 29 -1.53 14.89 1.38
CA LEU A 29 -2.15 15.46 2.57
C LEU A 29 -3.30 16.41 2.20
N ASP A 30 -4.37 16.32 2.97
CA ASP A 30 -5.46 17.28 2.99
C ASP A 30 -5.45 18.16 4.25
N GLY A 31 -6.36 19.14 4.28
CA GLY A 31 -6.42 20.10 5.38
C GLY A 31 -6.80 19.45 6.71
N SER A 32 -7.63 18.40 6.69
CA SER A 32 -8.00 17.63 7.88
C SER A 32 -6.83 16.81 8.40
N ASP A 33 -5.96 16.29 7.52
CA ASP A 33 -4.78 15.52 7.91
C ASP A 33 -3.83 16.35 8.78
N ILE A 34 -3.62 17.64 8.46
CA ILE A 34 -2.71 18.50 9.24
C ILE A 34 -3.28 18.89 10.59
N LEU A 35 -4.61 18.94 10.71
CA LEU A 35 -5.29 19.30 11.97
C LEU A 35 -5.36 18.12 12.94
N ASN A 36 -5.09 16.90 12.46
CA ASN A 36 -5.03 15.73 13.29
C ASN A 36 -3.77 15.72 14.16
N ALA A 37 -3.95 15.63 15.49
CA ALA A 37 -2.88 15.67 16.48
C ALA A 37 -1.75 14.66 16.25
N LYS A 38 -2.03 13.50 15.62
CA LYS A 38 -1.01 12.51 15.27
C LYS A 38 -0.07 13.03 14.19
N PHE A 39 -0.61 13.63 13.14
CA PHE A 39 0.18 14.10 11.99
C PHE A 39 0.80 15.48 12.23
N SER A 40 0.11 16.36 12.97
CA SER A 40 0.63 17.70 13.30
C SER A 40 1.88 17.68 14.19
N SER A 41 2.09 16.60 14.93
CA SER A 41 3.28 16.43 15.78
C SER A 41 4.58 16.25 14.98
N PHE A 42 4.50 15.77 13.72
CA PHE A 42 5.69 15.57 12.89
C PHE A 42 5.83 16.69 11.86
N ARG A 43 6.88 17.51 12.02
CA ARG A 43 7.21 18.64 11.13
C ARG A 43 7.34 18.26 9.65
N LEU A 44 7.68 17.02 9.35
CA LEU A 44 7.77 16.51 7.98
C LEU A 44 6.43 16.62 7.24
N PHE A 45 5.29 16.32 7.90
CA PHE A 45 3.98 16.44 7.25
C PHE A 45 3.58 17.90 7.00
N HIS A 46 3.97 18.84 7.86
CA HIS A 46 3.74 20.27 7.62
C HIS A 46 4.52 20.79 6.41
N ILE A 47 5.81 20.45 6.32
CA ILE A 47 6.64 20.83 5.18
C ILE A 47 6.06 20.23 3.90
N TRP A 48 5.70 18.94 3.95
CA TRP A 48 5.10 18.26 2.80
C TRP A 48 3.77 18.89 2.37
N PHE A 49 2.89 19.24 3.32
CA PHE A 49 1.63 19.92 3.02
C PHE A 49 1.85 21.26 2.30
N VAL A 50 2.82 22.07 2.74
CA VAL A 50 3.14 23.35 2.09
C VAL A 50 3.65 23.12 0.67
N LEU A 51 4.55 22.14 0.48
CA LEU A 51 5.07 21.78 -0.84
C LEU A 51 3.96 21.32 -1.80
N GLN A 52 2.96 20.59 -1.30
CA GLN A 52 1.82 20.13 -2.09
C GLN A 52 0.79 21.22 -2.40
N ARG A 53 0.44 22.07 -1.43
CA ARG A 53 -0.71 22.99 -1.51
C ARG A 53 -0.34 24.44 -1.83
N CYS A 54 0.93 24.84 -1.73
CA CYS A 54 1.34 26.18 -2.12
C CYS A 54 1.31 26.31 -3.65
N ASN A 55 0.57 27.31 -4.16
CA ASN A 55 0.43 27.58 -5.59
C ASN A 55 1.77 27.80 -6.32
N LYS A 56 2.84 28.17 -5.61
CA LYS A 56 4.19 28.32 -6.20
C LYS A 56 4.91 26.99 -6.43
N PHE A 57 4.59 25.95 -5.66
CA PHE A 57 5.25 24.64 -5.73
C PHE A 57 4.38 23.61 -6.43
N GLY A 58 3.14 23.41 -5.96
CA GLY A 58 2.15 22.54 -6.58
C GLY A 58 2.61 21.08 -6.76
N PHE A 59 3.42 20.55 -5.84
CA PHE A 59 3.94 19.19 -5.96
C PHE A 59 2.79 18.18 -5.95
N LYS A 60 2.77 17.30 -6.96
CA LYS A 60 1.80 16.21 -7.02
C LYS A 60 2.10 15.19 -5.91
N PRO A 61 1.09 14.54 -5.35
CA PRO A 61 1.28 13.47 -4.39
C PRO A 61 2.16 12.35 -4.92
N PHE A 62 2.94 11.75 -4.02
CA PHE A 62 3.75 10.59 -4.37
C PHE A 62 2.87 9.35 -4.44
N MET A 63 3.08 8.53 -5.47
CA MET A 63 2.46 7.23 -5.57
C MET A 63 3.50 6.17 -5.21
N THR A 64 3.23 5.40 -4.17
CA THR A 64 4.06 4.25 -3.82
C THR A 64 3.42 3.00 -4.37
N ASN A 65 4.07 2.36 -5.34
CA ASN A 65 3.65 1.06 -5.84
C ASN A 65 4.36 -0.02 -5.02
N MET A 66 3.58 -0.95 -4.46
CA MET A 66 4.08 -2.10 -3.74
C MET A 66 3.57 -3.36 -4.42
N GLU A 67 4.45 -4.35 -4.61
CA GLU A 67 4.05 -5.65 -5.09
C GLU A 67 4.75 -6.76 -4.31
N ALA A 68 4.05 -7.87 -4.13
CA ALA A 68 4.57 -9.04 -3.45
C ALA A 68 4.08 -10.30 -4.15
N THR A 69 4.96 -11.27 -4.32
CA THR A 69 4.60 -12.63 -4.75
C THR A 69 4.83 -13.57 -3.59
N VAL A 70 3.76 -14.18 -3.10
CA VAL A 70 3.77 -15.03 -1.91
C VAL A 70 3.38 -16.44 -2.30
N LYS A 71 4.12 -17.43 -1.77
CA LYS A 71 3.72 -18.83 -1.82
C LYS A 71 2.88 -19.12 -0.60
N ILE A 72 1.68 -19.64 -0.82
CA ILE A 72 0.80 -20.14 0.23
C ILE A 72 0.61 -21.64 0.04
N ALA A 73 0.51 -22.38 1.14
CA ALA A 73 0.24 -23.80 1.15
C ALA A 73 -0.69 -24.11 2.30
N GLY A 74 -1.45 -25.20 2.19
CA GLY A 74 -2.28 -25.69 3.29
C GLY A 74 -2.44 -27.21 3.20
N GLY A 75 -2.39 -27.86 4.37
CA GLY A 75 -2.67 -29.28 4.52
C GLY A 75 -4.16 -29.58 4.55
N ARG A 76 -4.53 -30.83 4.25
CA ARG A 76 -5.94 -31.28 4.27
C ARG A 76 -6.53 -31.41 5.69
N ASP A 77 -5.67 -31.49 6.70
CA ASP A 77 -6.01 -31.72 8.11
C ASP A 77 -5.64 -30.51 9.02
N GLU A 78 -5.44 -29.33 8.44
CA GLU A 78 -5.22 -28.06 9.17
C GLU A 78 -6.51 -27.26 9.36
#